data_AF-A0A1H7QM24-F1
#
_entry.id   AF-A0A1H7QM24-F1
#
_cell.length_a   1.000
_cell.length_b   1.000
_cell.length_c   1.000
_cell.angle_alpha   90.00
_cell.angle_beta   90.00
_cell.angle_gamma   90.00
#
_symmetry.space_group_name_H-M   'P 1'
#
loop_
_entity.id
_entity.type
_entity.pdbx_description
1 polymer ?
#
loop_
_entity_poly.entity_id
_entity_poly.type
_entity_poly.pdbx_seq_one_letter_code
_entity_poly.pdbx_strand_id
1 'polypeptide(L)'
;MKHTENDTGRVVDLQGARRERRLELYRARLADRLGANRQTLETLSQAGTLFSPEGTLRGRALLKARQMLQRAGTLVEMLAGEGVVPAPRLPERIEEVYEELDALMARSDALFGRDEASVARLPHR
;
A
#
# COMPACT_ATOMS: atom_id res chain seq x y z
N MET A 1 -27.30 -50.11 3.28
CA MET A 1 -28.01 -48.94 3.84
C MET A 1 -27.54 -48.70 5.26
N LYS A 2 -26.74 -47.63 5.49
CA LYS A 2 -26.85 -46.71 6.64
C LYS A 2 -25.94 -45.50 6.37
N HIS A 3 -26.60 -44.35 6.41
CA HIS A 3 -26.20 -42.95 6.21
C HIS A 3 -24.92 -42.57 7.00
N THR A 4 -23.90 -41.99 6.35
CA THR A 4 -23.62 -40.54 6.16
C THR A 4 -23.62 -39.70 7.44
N GLU A 5 -22.42 -39.35 7.91
CA GLU A 5 -22.09 -38.02 8.41
C GLU A 5 -20.55 -37.93 8.55
N ASN A 6 -19.87 -37.70 7.43
CA ASN A 6 -18.52 -37.15 7.50
C ASN A 6 -18.71 -35.67 7.77
N ASP A 7 -18.62 -35.33 9.04
CA ASP A 7 -18.48 -33.99 9.60
C ASP A 7 -17.59 -33.14 8.68
N THR A 8 -18.21 -32.16 8.04
CA THR A 8 -17.61 -31.27 7.06
C THR A 8 -16.72 -30.27 7.78
N GLY A 9 -15.53 -30.74 8.16
CA GLY A 9 -14.44 -29.89 8.62
C GLY A 9 -14.11 -28.86 7.54
N ARG A 10 -14.66 -27.64 7.69
CA ARG A 10 -14.38 -26.49 6.84
C ARG A 10 -12.89 -26.15 7.01
N VAL A 11 -12.06 -26.66 6.11
CA VAL A 11 -10.63 -26.30 6.04
C VAL A 11 -10.57 -24.80 5.74
N VAL A 12 -10.27 -24.01 6.77
CA VAL A 12 -10.09 -22.56 6.63
C VAL A 12 -8.68 -22.33 6.07
N ASP A 13 -8.59 -21.78 4.86
CA ASP A 13 -7.33 -21.30 4.31
C ASP A 13 -6.89 -20.02 5.06
N LEU A 14 -6.14 -20.21 6.14
CA LEU A 14 -5.60 -19.12 6.95
C LEU A 14 -4.59 -18.27 6.19
N GLN A 15 -3.89 -18.83 5.20
CA GLN A 15 -2.90 -18.09 4.42
C GLN A 15 -3.59 -17.13 3.45
N GLY A 16 -4.63 -17.60 2.76
CA GLY A 16 -5.51 -16.75 1.95
C GLY A 16 -6.09 -15.60 2.76
N ALA A 17 -6.69 -15.90 3.92
CA ALA A 17 -7.28 -14.87 4.80
C ALA A 17 -6.26 -13.85 5.31
N ARG A 18 -5.03 -14.27 5.65
CA ARG A 18 -3.94 -13.35 6.06
C ARG A 18 -3.51 -12.43 4.92
N ARG A 19 -3.40 -12.95 3.69
CA ARG A 19 -3.02 -12.18 2.51
C ARG A 19 -4.09 -11.16 2.15
N GLU A 20 -5.36 -11.55 2.17
CA GLU A 20 -6.49 -10.66 1.94
C GLU A 20 -6.49 -9.52 2.97
N ARG A 21 -6.33 -9.86 4.26
CA ARG A 21 -6.26 -8.85 5.32
C ARG A 21 -5.08 -7.90 5.14
N ARG A 22 -3.91 -8.42 4.75
CA ARG A 22 -2.72 -7.60 4.48
C ARG A 22 -2.99 -6.62 3.32
N LEU A 23 -3.60 -7.10 2.23
CA LEU A 23 -3.97 -6.29 1.08
C LEU A 23 -4.93 -5.15 1.46
N GLU A 24 -5.96 -5.42 2.27
CA GLU A 24 -6.88 -4.39 2.78
C GLU A 24 -6.15 -3.29 3.54
N LEU A 25 -5.17 -3.65 4.38
CA LEU A 25 -4.38 -2.68 5.13
C LEU A 25 -3.55 -1.78 4.20
N TYR A 26 -2.95 -2.33 3.12
CA TYR A 26 -2.26 -1.50 2.13
C TYR A 26 -3.22 -0.60 1.36
N ARG A 27 -4.40 -1.09 0.97
CA ARG A 27 -5.44 -0.27 0.31
C ARG A 27 -5.83 0.93 1.18
N ALA A 28 -6.13 0.69 2.45
CA ALA A 28 -6.51 1.74 3.39
C ALA A 28 -5.38 2.78 3.58
N ARG A 29 -4.14 2.30 3.77
CA ARG A 29 -2.97 3.19 3.91
C ARG A 29 -2.69 3.99 2.66
N LEU A 30 -2.75 3.37 1.48
CA LEU A 30 -2.54 4.05 0.21
C LEU A 30 -3.58 5.16 0.01
N ALA A 31 -4.85 4.88 0.29
CA ALA A 31 -5.92 5.88 0.22
C ALA A 31 -5.68 7.06 1.17
N ASP A 32 -5.28 6.80 2.42
CA ASP A 32 -4.91 7.84 3.39
C ASP A 32 -3.76 8.72 2.86
N ARG A 33 -2.66 8.11 2.39
CA ARG A 33 -1.49 8.86 1.92
C ARG A 33 -1.77 9.65 0.64
N LEU A 34 -2.54 9.11 -0.29
CA LEU A 34 -2.98 9.86 -1.48
C LEU A 34 -3.87 11.05 -1.09
N GLY A 35 -4.79 10.86 -0.16
CA GLY A 35 -5.65 11.91 0.38
C GLY A 35 -4.85 13.04 1.03
N ALA A 36 -3.95 12.70 1.96
CA ALA A 36 -3.08 13.66 2.65
C ALA A 36 -2.16 14.40 1.67
N ASN A 37 -1.62 13.71 0.67
CA ASN A 37 -0.77 14.31 -0.35
C ASN A 37 -1.50 15.35 -1.19
N ARG A 38 -2.70 15.02 -1.65
CA ARG A 38 -3.56 15.96 -2.36
C ARG A 38 -3.88 17.19 -1.49
N GLN A 39 -4.29 16.97 -0.24
CA GLN A 39 -4.65 18.06 0.68
C GLN A 39 -3.47 19.01 0.90
N THR A 40 -2.26 18.48 1.10
CA THR A 40 -1.06 19.31 1.31
C THR A 40 -0.71 20.14 0.08
N LEU A 41 -0.83 19.56 -1.13
CA LEU A 41 -0.64 20.32 -2.37
C LEU A 41 -1.69 21.43 -2.55
N GLU A 42 -2.95 21.16 -2.22
CA GLU A 42 -4.03 22.15 -2.24
C GLU A 42 -3.75 23.29 -1.27
N THR A 43 -3.30 22.99 -0.04
CA THR A 43 -2.92 24.02 0.94
C THR A 43 -1.76 24.88 0.46
N LEU A 44 -0.70 24.28 -0.10
CA LEU A 44 0.44 25.03 -0.63
C LEU A 44 0.04 25.96 -1.78
N SER A 45 -0.88 25.50 -2.62
CA SER A 45 -1.44 26.26 -3.73
C SER A 45 -2.28 27.44 -3.24
N GLN A 46 -3.25 27.19 -2.36
CA GLN A 46 -4.14 28.21 -1.81
C GLN A 46 -3.39 29.27 -0.99
N ALA A 47 -2.35 28.87 -0.25
CA ALA A 47 -1.53 29.79 0.52
C ALA A 47 -0.58 30.65 -0.34
N GLY A 48 -0.51 30.43 -1.67
CA GLY A 48 0.41 31.14 -2.57
C GLY A 48 1.89 30.78 -2.37
N THR A 49 2.18 29.82 -1.50
CA THR A 49 3.55 29.47 -1.08
C THR A 49 4.30 28.63 -2.11
N LEU A 50 3.61 28.00 -3.08
CA LEU A 50 4.23 27.23 -4.17
C LEU A 50 5.35 27.99 -4.89
N PHE A 51 5.19 29.31 -5.07
CA PHE A 51 6.12 30.16 -5.80
C PHE A 51 7.33 30.62 -4.97
N SER A 52 7.36 30.31 -3.67
CA SER A 52 8.56 30.50 -2.86
C SER A 52 9.58 29.38 -3.14
N PRO A 53 10.89 29.62 -2.96
CA PRO A 53 11.90 28.57 -3.10
C PRO A 53 11.62 27.35 -2.22
N GLU A 54 11.19 27.57 -0.97
CA GLU A 54 10.85 26.50 -0.03
C GLU A 54 9.60 25.74 -0.46
N GLY A 55 8.53 26.45 -0.86
CA GLY A 55 7.31 25.84 -1.36
C GLY A 55 7.50 25.07 -2.66
N THR A 56 8.41 25.52 -3.54
CA THR A 56 8.81 24.78 -4.74
C THR A 56 9.52 23.47 -4.39
N LEU A 57 10.46 23.50 -3.44
CA LEU A 57 11.15 22.29 -2.97
C LEU A 57 10.16 21.30 -2.35
N ARG A 58 9.27 21.78 -1.48
CA ARG A 58 8.23 20.97 -0.85
C ARG A 58 7.23 20.42 -1.87
N GLY A 59 6.78 21.24 -2.82
CA GLY A 59 5.92 20.81 -3.93
C GLY A 59 6.57 19.70 -4.76
N ARG A 60 7.86 19.83 -5.08
CA ARG A 60 8.62 18.79 -5.79
C ARG A 60 8.70 17.48 -4.98
N ALA A 61 8.91 17.56 -3.67
CA ALA A 61 8.93 16.39 -2.81
C ALA A 61 7.56 15.68 -2.79
N LEU A 62 6.47 16.45 -2.67
CA LEU A 62 5.11 15.94 -2.70
C LEU A 62 4.75 15.27 -4.03
N LEU A 63 5.19 15.82 -5.16
CA LEU A 63 4.99 15.20 -6.47
C LEU A 63 5.75 13.87 -6.60
N LYS A 64 6.99 13.81 -6.11
CA LYS A 64 7.75 12.54 -6.06
C LYS A 64 7.07 11.51 -5.16
N ALA A 65 6.58 11.92 -3.99
CA ALA A 65 5.83 11.05 -3.10
C ALA A 65 4.58 10.50 -3.82
N ARG A 66 3.84 11.36 -4.53
CA ARG A 66 2.67 10.94 -5.32
C ARG A 66 3.02 9.91 -6.40
N GLN A 67 4.13 10.08 -7.10
CA GLN A 67 4.59 9.11 -8.09
C GLN A 67 4.91 7.75 -7.46
N MET A 68 5.50 7.73 -6.26
CA MET A 68 5.74 6.47 -5.52
C MET A 68 4.44 5.82 -5.09
N LEU A 69 3.47 6.60 -4.59
CA LEU A 69 2.15 6.11 -4.21
C LEU A 69 1.37 5.56 -5.42
N GLN A 70 1.48 6.18 -6.60
CA GLN A 70 0.89 5.65 -7.82
C GLN A 70 1.46 4.28 -8.20
N ARG A 71 2.78 4.10 -8.11
CA ARG A 71 3.42 2.80 -8.32
C ARG A 71 2.96 1.77 -7.30
N ALA A 72 2.85 2.17 -6.02
CA ALA A 72 2.29 1.31 -4.99
C ALA A 72 0.84 0.90 -5.31
N GLY A 73 0.03 1.80 -5.87
CA GLY A 73 -1.32 1.48 -6.37
C GLY A 73 -1.32 0.38 -7.43
N THR A 74 -0.42 0.45 -8.40
CA THR A 74 -0.28 -0.60 -9.43
C THR A 74 0.08 -1.96 -8.82
N LEU A 75 0.92 -2.00 -7.79
CA LEU A 75 1.27 -3.24 -7.09
C LEU A 75 0.09 -3.78 -6.26
N VAL A 76 -0.70 -2.90 -5.63
CA VAL A 76 -1.93 -3.28 -4.93
C VAL A 76 -2.95 -3.88 -5.90
N GLU A 77 -3.15 -3.26 -7.07
CA GLU A 77 -4.03 -3.80 -8.13
C GLU A 77 -3.53 -5.15 -8.66
N MET A 78 -2.22 -5.31 -8.80
CA MET A 78 -1.60 -6.59 -9.20
C MET A 78 -1.87 -7.68 -8.16
N LEU A 79 -1.68 -7.39 -6.87
CA LEU A 79 -1.97 -8.34 -5.78
C LEU A 79 -3.45 -8.69 -5.68
N ALA A 80 -4.33 -7.74 -6.00
CA ALA A 80 -5.78 -7.95 -6.04
C ALA A 80 -6.25 -8.75 -7.28
N GLY A 81 -5.39 -8.91 -8.28
CA GLY A 81 -5.79 -9.45 -9.59
C GLY A 81 -6.72 -8.52 -10.38
N GLU A 82 -6.74 -7.23 -10.04
CA GLU A 82 -7.57 -6.20 -10.69
C GLU A 82 -6.80 -5.44 -11.78
N GLY A 83 -5.47 -5.59 -11.82
CA GLY A 83 -4.60 -4.92 -12.77
C GLY A 83 -4.47 -5.62 -14.14
N VAL A 84 -3.75 -4.98 -15.06
CA VAL A 84 -3.41 -5.54 -16.38
C VAL A 84 -2.38 -6.67 -16.27
N VAL A 85 -1.55 -6.64 -15.22
CA VAL A 85 -0.57 -7.68 -14.94
C VAL A 85 -1.22 -8.77 -14.10
N PRO A 86 -1.10 -10.06 -14.48
CA PRO A 86 -1.68 -11.15 -13.71
C PRO A 86 -1.09 -11.22 -12.30
N ALA A 87 -1.95 -11.52 -11.32
CA ALA A 87 -1.52 -11.68 -9.94
C ALA A 87 -0.44 -12.78 -9.79
N PRO A 88 0.63 -12.53 -9.02
CA PRO A 88 1.65 -13.54 -8.76
C PRO A 88 1.05 -14.73 -8.03
N ARG A 89 1.39 -15.94 -8.47
CA ARG A 89 0.88 -17.20 -7.90
C ARG A 89 1.85 -17.85 -6.92
N LEU A 90 3.14 -17.59 -7.09
CA LEU A 90 4.19 -18.14 -6.25
C LEU A 90 4.27 -17.34 -4.93
N PRO A 91 4.27 -18.01 -3.76
CA PRO A 91 4.36 -17.35 -2.47
C PRO A 91 5.52 -16.35 -2.36
N GLU A 92 6.70 -16.71 -2.89
CA GLU A 92 7.90 -15.88 -2.83
C GLU A 92 7.72 -14.59 -3.64
N ARG A 93 7.07 -14.68 -4.81
CA ARG A 93 6.75 -13.52 -5.64
C ARG A 93 5.70 -12.62 -5.01
N ILE A 94 4.75 -13.18 -4.26
CA ILE A 94 3.78 -12.40 -3.51
C ILE A 94 4.49 -11.60 -2.41
N GLU A 95 5.42 -12.22 -1.68
CA GLU A 95 6.20 -11.53 -0.65
C GLU A 95 7.11 -10.45 -1.24
N GLU A 96 7.80 -10.70 -2.35
CA GLU A 96 8.61 -9.69 -3.06
C GLU A 96 7.80 -8.43 -3.41
N VAL A 97 6.56 -8.60 -3.90
CA VAL A 97 5.67 -7.47 -4.22
C VAL A 97 5.27 -6.71 -2.95
N TYR A 98 5.04 -7.41 -1.84
CA TYR A 98 4.77 -6.75 -0.58
C TYR A 98 5.99 -6.00 0.00
N GLU A 99 7.20 -6.54 -0.16
CA GLU A 99 8.43 -5.84 0.22
C GLU A 99 8.63 -4.57 -0.63
N GLU A 100 8.34 -4.63 -1.93
CA GLU A 100 8.39 -3.46 -2.79
C GLU A 100 7.34 -2.41 -2.39
N LEU A 101 6.13 -2.84 -2.03
CA LEU A 101 5.10 -1.97 -1.48
C LEU A 101 5.58 -1.25 -0.22
N ASP A 102 6.19 -1.98 0.73
CA ASP A 102 6.74 -1.39 1.95
C ASP A 102 7.83 -0.36 1.64
N ALA A 103 8.74 -0.68 0.71
CA ALA A 103 9.80 0.24 0.30
C ALA A 103 9.25 1.52 -0.34
N LEU A 104 8.23 1.42 -1.20
CA LEU A 104 7.60 2.57 -1.83
C LEU A 104 6.86 3.44 -0.82
N MET A 105 6.10 2.83 0.10
CA MET A 105 5.38 3.52 1.15
C MET A 105 6.36 4.27 2.07
N ALA A 106 7.41 3.60 2.55
CA ALA A 106 8.41 4.22 3.42
C ALA A 106 9.15 5.40 2.75
N ARG A 107 9.53 5.26 1.47
CA ARG A 107 10.16 6.35 0.71
C ARG A 107 9.20 7.52 0.47
N SER A 108 7.92 7.23 0.24
CA SER A 108 6.90 8.28 0.09
C SER A 108 6.71 9.08 1.38
N ASP A 109 6.78 8.42 2.54
CA ASP A 109 6.63 9.01 3.86
C ASP A 109 7.79 9.94 4.20
N ALA A 110 9.02 9.49 3.91
CA ALA A 110 10.22 10.31 4.04
C ALA A 110 10.14 11.59 3.20
N LEU A 111 9.62 11.50 1.96
CA LEU A 111 9.40 12.67 1.10
C LEU A 111 8.27 13.59 1.61
N PHE A 112 7.33 13.03 2.37
CA PHE A 112 6.25 13.77 2.98
C PHE A 112 6.67 14.53 4.25
N GLY A 113 7.83 14.20 4.81
CA GLY A 113 8.23 14.64 6.15
C GLY A 113 7.43 13.95 7.26
N ARG A 114 6.77 12.81 6.97
CA ARG A 114 6.22 11.91 7.99
C ARG A 114 7.33 10.94 8.34
N ASP A 115 8.07 11.22 9.41
CA ASP A 115 9.14 10.33 9.91
C ASP A 115 8.60 9.18 10.78
N GLU A 116 7.27 9.05 10.89
CA GLU A 116 6.63 8.03 11.71
C GLU A 116 5.82 7.03 10.89
N ALA A 117 6.03 5.75 11.26
CA ALA A 117 5.32 4.54 10.87
C ALA A 117 5.79 3.84 9.57
N SER A 118 7.10 3.65 9.42
CA SER A 118 7.56 2.34 8.98
C SER A 118 7.09 1.35 10.03
N VAL A 119 6.12 0.51 9.66
CA VAL A 119 5.45 -0.45 10.53
C VAL A 119 6.49 -1.13 11.40
N ALA A 120 6.20 -1.24 12.70
CA ALA A 120 6.71 -2.34 13.49
C ALA A 120 6.83 -3.57 12.57
N ARG A 121 8.07 -4.01 12.31
CA ARG A 121 8.40 -5.22 11.57
C ARG A 121 7.35 -6.27 11.92
N LEU A 122 6.49 -6.60 10.96
CA LEU A 122 5.51 -7.68 11.16
C LEU A 122 6.32 -8.89 11.61
N PRO A 123 5.97 -9.55 12.72
CA PRO A 123 6.77 -10.65 13.23
C PRO A 123 6.81 -11.76 12.19
N HIS A 124 7.99 -11.99 11.61
CA HIS A 124 8.32 -13.25 10.98
C HIS A 124 8.50 -14.29 12.09
N ARG A 125 7.46 -15.06 12.35
CA ARG A 125 7.54 -16.36 13.01
C ARG A 125 6.58 -17.33 12.35
#